data_AF-A0A8T6ULF6-F1
#
_entry.id   AF-A0A8T6ULF6-F1
#
_cell.length_a   1.000
_cell.length_b   1.000
_cell.length_c   1.000
_cell.angle_alpha   90.00
_cell.angle_beta   90.00
_cell.angle_gamma   90.00
#
_symmetry.space_group_name_H-M   'P 1'
#
loop_
_entity.id
_entity.type
_entity.pdbx_description
1 polymer ?
#
loop_
_entity_poly.entity_id
_entity_poly.type
_entity_poly.pdbx_seq_one_letter_code
_entity_poly.pdbx_strand_id
1 'polypeptide(L)'
;MDKKLFLAISLLIFLSVILAYLIIDKEYFGADHDIAIIRVRVSKTGLYLGEAVDITVIARNEGDETETFNVTSYYNLSIIETQTVSGLATEEEVNLTFSW
;
A
#
# COMPACT_ATOMS: atom_id res chain seq x y z
N MET A 1 -17.97 -18.48 -46.60
CA MET A 1 -18.11 -18.47 -45.13
C MET A 1 -19.28 -17.56 -44.78
N ASP A 2 -20.19 -18.00 -43.92
CA ASP A 2 -21.33 -17.17 -43.47
C ASP A 2 -20.80 -15.90 -42.76
N LYS A 3 -21.35 -14.72 -43.08
CA LYS A 3 -20.99 -13.45 -42.43
C LYS A 3 -21.20 -13.52 -40.92
N LYS A 4 -22.25 -14.22 -40.46
CA LYS A 4 -22.51 -14.47 -39.03
C LYS A 4 -21.40 -15.31 -38.41
N LEU A 5 -20.93 -16.33 -39.13
CA LEU A 5 -19.83 -17.19 -38.69
C LEU A 5 -18.50 -16.40 -38.62
N PHE A 6 -18.24 -15.54 -39.59
CA PHE A 6 -17.05 -14.66 -39.56
C PHE A 6 -17.07 -13.67 -38.39
N LEU A 7 -18.22 -13.02 -38.16
CA LEU A 7 -18.42 -12.12 -37.01
C LEU A 7 -18.25 -12.86 -35.67
N ALA A 8 -18.80 -14.06 -35.54
CA ALA A 8 -18.67 -14.87 -34.33
C ALA A 8 -17.22 -15.26 -34.05
N ILE A 9 -16.46 -15.68 -35.07
CA ILE A 9 -15.03 -16.02 -34.93
C ILE A 9 -14.21 -14.78 -34.58
N SER A 10 -14.46 -13.64 -35.24
CA SER A 10 -13.76 -12.39 -34.94
C SER A 10 -14.01 -11.91 -33.50
N LEU A 11 -15.24 -12.03 -33.01
CA LEU A 11 -15.58 -11.69 -31.64
C LEU A 11 -14.91 -12.64 -30.64
N LEU A 12 -14.90 -13.95 -30.94
CA LEU A 12 -14.24 -14.94 -30.09
C LEU A 12 -12.73 -14.68 -29.97
N ILE A 13 -12.07 -14.35 -31.09
CA ILE A 13 -10.65 -13.98 -31.08
C ILE A 13 -10.44 -12.71 -30.25
N PHE A 14 -11.24 -11.66 -30.47
CA PHE A 14 -11.14 -10.41 -29.72
C PHE A 14 -11.33 -10.62 -28.21
N LEU A 15 -12.35 -11.39 -27.81
CA LEU A 15 -12.59 -11.75 -26.41
C LEU A 15 -11.45 -12.58 -25.84
N SER A 16 -10.87 -13.51 -26.61
CA SER A 16 -9.74 -14.32 -26.17
C SER A 16 -8.47 -13.50 -25.95
N VAL A 17 -8.22 -12.49 -26.78
CA VAL A 17 -7.07 -11.59 -26.65
C VAL A 17 -7.25 -10.67 -25.44
N ILE A 18 -8.46 -10.13 -25.22
CA ILE A 18 -8.77 -9.34 -24.02
C ILE A 18 -8.60 -10.20 -22.77
N LEU A 19 -9.12 -11.42 -22.79
CA LEU A 19 -9.01 -12.33 -21.65
C LEU A 19 -7.55 -12.69 -21.36
N ALA A 20 -6.74 -12.97 -22.40
CA ALA A 20 -5.32 -13.24 -22.25
C ALA A 20 -4.56 -12.03 -21.68
N TYR A 21 -4.88 -10.81 -22.13
CA TYR A 21 -4.30 -9.58 -21.59
C TYR A 21 -4.58 -9.42 -20.08
N LEU A 22 -5.83 -9.62 -19.65
CA LEU A 22 -6.21 -9.52 -18.23
C LEU A 22 -5.58 -10.59 -17.36
N ILE A 23 -5.38 -11.81 -17.89
CA ILE A 23 -4.71 -12.90 -17.17
C ILE A 23 -3.21 -12.62 -17.06
N ILE A 24 -2.58 -12.18 -18.15
CA ILE A 24 -1.15 -11.87 -18.19
C ILE A 24 -0.84 -10.70 -17.26
N ASP A 25 -1.61 -9.61 -17.25
CA ASP A 25 -1.35 -8.47 -16.36
C ASP A 25 -1.27 -8.91 -14.88
N LYS A 26 -2.18 -9.77 -14.42
CA LYS A 26 -2.15 -10.31 -13.05
C LYS A 26 -1.06 -11.34 -12.80
N GLU A 27 -0.77 -12.22 -13.76
CA GLU A 27 0.16 -13.33 -13.57
C GLU A 27 1.63 -12.91 -13.76
N TYR A 28 1.88 -11.88 -14.58
CA TYR A 28 3.22 -11.43 -14.95
C TYR A 28 3.78 -10.35 -14.01
N PHE A 29 2.94 -9.47 -13.47
CA PHE A 29 3.39 -8.40 -12.57
C PHE A 29 3.38 -8.79 -11.09
N GLY A 30 2.73 -9.89 -10.72
CA GLY A 30 2.60 -10.30 -9.32
C GLY A 30 1.79 -9.29 -8.50
N ALA A 31 1.58 -9.62 -7.23
CA ALA A 31 1.07 -8.66 -6.25
C ALA A 31 2.08 -7.52 -6.08
N ASP A 32 1.60 -6.28 -6.15
CA ASP A 32 2.38 -5.09 -5.85
C ASP A 32 2.29 -4.78 -4.36
N HIS A 33 3.44 -4.81 -3.70
CA HIS A 33 3.57 -4.58 -2.26
C HIS A 33 4.27 -3.26 -2.04
N ASP A 34 3.53 -2.26 -1.54
CA ASP A 34 4.07 -0.91 -1.33
C ASP A 34 3.46 -0.26 -0.08
N ILE A 35 4.25 -0.25 1.00
CA ILE A 35 3.93 0.49 2.22
C ILE A 35 4.77 1.76 2.28
N ALA A 36 4.10 2.90 2.25
CA ALA A 36 4.73 4.22 2.28
C ALA A 36 4.45 4.95 3.59
N ILE A 37 5.49 5.52 4.20
CA ILE A 37 5.32 6.56 5.23
C ILE A 37 5.15 7.90 4.53
N ILE A 38 3.91 8.34 4.36
CA ILE A 38 3.59 9.54 3.58
C ILE A 38 3.69 10.84 4.39
N ARG A 39 3.70 10.74 5.73
CA ARG A 39 3.80 11.92 6.60
C ARG A 39 4.30 11.60 8.00
N VAL A 40 5.15 12.47 8.54
CA VAL A 40 5.54 12.49 9.96
C VAL A 40 5.34 13.90 10.51
N ARG A 41 4.70 14.02 11.67
CA ARG A 41 4.49 15.28 12.39
C ARG A 41 4.84 15.12 13.85
N VAL A 42 5.42 16.16 14.43
CA VAL A 42 5.68 16.24 15.87
C VAL A 42 4.75 17.26 16.51
N SER A 43 4.30 17.02 17.73
CA SER A 43 3.44 17.95 18.46
C SER A 43 4.13 19.27 18.80
N LYS A 44 5.46 19.26 18.91
CA LYS A 44 6.30 20.44 19.18
C LYS A 44 7.74 20.22 18.71
N THR A 45 8.41 21.33 18.37
CA THR A 45 9.81 21.34 17.90
C THR A 45 10.79 21.94 18.91
N GLY A 46 10.28 22.60 19.96
CA GLY A 46 11.06 23.08 21.10
C GLY A 46 10.50 22.49 22.39
N LEU A 47 11.36 21.90 23.21
CA LEU A 47 11.00 21.11 24.38
C LEU A 47 11.87 21.52 25.56
N TYR A 48 11.31 21.49 26.77
CA TYR A 48 12.12 21.45 27.98
C TYR A 48 12.50 20.01 28.32
N LEU A 49 13.60 19.83 29.05
CA LEU A 49 14.03 18.50 29.50
C LEU A 49 12.91 17.83 30.31
N GLY A 50 12.55 16.61 29.91
CA GLY A 50 11.52 15.81 30.58
C GLY A 50 10.10 15.99 30.06
N GLU A 51 9.87 16.85 29.06
CA GLU A 51 8.57 16.93 28.41
C GLU A 51 8.43 15.90 27.28
N ALA A 52 7.29 15.21 27.22
CA ALA A 52 6.97 14.27 26.16
C ALA A 52 6.67 14.97 24.82
N VAL A 53 7.01 14.31 23.71
CA VAL A 53 6.67 14.69 22.34
C VAL A 53 5.83 13.59 21.70
N ASP A 54 4.71 13.98 21.12
CA ASP A 54 3.91 13.05 20.33
C ASP A 54 4.35 13.14 18.86
N ILE A 55 4.64 12.00 18.28
CA ILE A 55 5.05 11.84 16.89
C ILE A 55 3.91 11.12 16.17
N THR A 56 3.19 11.83 15.33
CA THR A 56 2.16 11.26 14.46
C THR A 56 2.78 10.85 13.13
N VAL A 57 2.68 9.57 12.81
CA VAL A 57 3.12 8.95 11.56
C VAL A 57 1.88 8.52 10.78
N ILE A 58 1.82 8.86 9.50
CA ILE A 58 0.78 8.36 8.58
C ILE A 58 1.46 7.39 7.63
N ALA A 59 1.03 6.13 7.70
CA ALA A 59 1.42 5.09 6.76
C ALA A 59 0.26 4.84 5.78
N ARG A 60 0.58 4.57 4.52
CA ARG A 60 -0.36 4.23 3.46
C ARG A 60 0.08 2.93 2.81
N ASN A 61 -0.89 2.12 2.41
CA ASN A 61 -0.66 1.02 1.48
C ASN A 61 -0.93 1.52 0.05
N GLU A 62 0.12 1.74 -0.73
CA GLU A 62 0.07 2.12 -2.14
C GLU A 62 0.13 0.89 -3.08
N GLY A 63 0.27 -0.32 -2.51
CA GLY A 63 0.20 -1.58 -3.23
C GLY A 63 -1.24 -2.08 -3.45
N ASP A 64 -1.37 -3.24 -4.09
CA ASP A 64 -2.67 -3.84 -4.44
C ASP A 64 -3.10 -5.00 -3.52
N GLU A 65 -2.27 -5.35 -2.54
CA GLU A 65 -2.55 -6.38 -1.55
C GLU A 65 -2.84 -5.82 -0.16
N THR A 66 -3.59 -6.57 0.65
CA THR A 66 -3.76 -6.23 2.07
C THR A 66 -2.53 -6.65 2.87
N GLU A 67 -1.95 -5.74 3.63
CA GLU A 67 -0.65 -5.99 4.28
C GLU A 67 -0.68 -5.86 5.81
N THR A 68 0.22 -6.61 6.45
CA THR A 68 0.51 -6.54 7.88
C THR A 68 2.00 -6.27 8.06
N PHE A 69 2.34 -5.17 8.73
CA PHE A 69 3.71 -4.68 8.83
C PHE A 69 3.98 -4.00 10.17
N ASN A 70 5.26 -3.79 10.47
CA ASN A 70 5.70 -3.07 11.67
C ASN A 70 6.21 -1.68 11.30
N VAL A 71 5.80 -0.67 12.06
CA VAL A 71 6.35 0.68 12.00
C VAL A 71 7.16 0.91 13.27
N THR A 72 8.45 1.20 13.12
CA THR A 72 9.34 1.51 14.23
C THR A 72 9.78 2.97 14.16
N SER A 73 9.51 3.71 15.23
CA SER A 73 9.97 5.10 15.38
C SER A 73 11.34 5.14 16.04
N TYR A 74 12.22 6.01 15.54
CA TYR A 74 13.59 6.17 16.03
C TYR A 74 13.90 7.63 16.33
N TYR A 75 14.67 7.85 17.40
CA TYR A 75 15.44 9.07 17.62
C TYR A 75 16.93 8.75 17.49
N ASN A 76 17.58 9.28 16.45
CA ASN A 76 18.93 8.88 16.03
C ASN A 76 19.03 7.36 15.81
N LEU A 77 19.69 6.64 16.73
CA LEU A 77 19.85 5.18 16.70
C LEU A 77 19.03 4.47 17.78
N SER A 78 18.30 5.22 18.60
CA SER A 78 17.49 4.68 19.69
C SER A 78 16.07 4.43 19.20
N ILE A 79 15.59 3.21 19.40
CA ILE A 79 14.18 2.86 19.18
C ILE A 79 13.34 3.59 20.24
N ILE A 80 12.29 4.27 19.78
CA ILE A 80 11.25 4.84 20.64
C ILE A 80 10.24 3.72 20.93
N GLU A 81 9.62 3.20 19.88
CA GLU A 81 8.62 2.14 19.96
C GLU A 81 8.42 1.50 18.57
N THR A 82 7.96 0.26 18.55
CA THR A 82 7.45 -0.43 17.36
C THR A 82 5.96 -0.70 17.53
N GLN A 83 5.15 -0.30 16.54
CA GLN A 83 3.73 -0.62 16.47
C GLN A 83 3.45 -1.51 15.26
N THR A 84 2.63 -2.54 15.44
CA THR A 84 2.18 -3.43 14.36
C THR A 84 0.88 -2.90 13.76
N VAL A 85 0.87 -2.74 12.45
CA VAL A 85 -0.34 -2.48 11.66
C VAL A 85 -0.78 -3.81 11.05
N SER A 86 -2.04 -4.18 11.29
CA SER A 86 -2.59 -5.45 10.82
C SER A 86 -3.69 -5.20 9.79
N GLY A 87 -3.52 -5.78 8.61
CA GLY A 87 -4.54 -5.81 7.57
C GLY A 87 -4.91 -4.43 7.01
N LEU A 88 -3.92 -3.59 6.71
CA LEU A 88 -4.16 -2.33 6.01
C LEU A 88 -4.49 -2.63 4.55
N ALA A 89 -5.71 -2.31 4.11
CA ALA A 89 -6.14 -2.58 2.75
C ALA A 89 -5.45 -1.65 1.74
N THR A 90 -5.50 -2.02 0.46
CA THR A 90 -5.01 -1.18 -0.66
C THR A 90 -5.62 0.23 -0.60
N GLU A 91 -4.80 1.24 -0.85
CA GLU A 91 -5.14 2.67 -0.84
C GLU A 91 -5.61 3.23 0.52
N GLU A 92 -5.57 2.43 1.60
CA GLU A 92 -5.90 2.88 2.95
C GLU A 92 -4.71 3.50 3.69
N GLU A 93 -5.04 4.41 4.60
CA GLU A 93 -4.08 5.08 5.48
C GLU A 93 -4.36 4.75 6.94
N VAL A 94 -3.29 4.67 7.73
CA VAL A 94 -3.37 4.52 9.19
C VAL A 94 -2.52 5.60 9.87
N ASN A 95 -3.11 6.20 10.90
CA ASN A 95 -2.43 7.16 11.77
C ASN A 95 -1.90 6.43 13.01
N LEU A 96 -0.59 6.46 13.19
CA LEU A 96 0.10 5.94 14.37
C LEU A 96 0.63 7.10 15.19
N THR A 97 0.53 7.01 16.51
CA THR A 97 1.08 8.01 17.42
C THR A 97 2.08 7.33 18.34
N PHE A 98 3.31 7.84 18.35
CA PHE A 98 4.39 7.42 19.25
C PHE A 98 4.66 8.53 20.25
N SER A 99 4.98 8.19 21.49
CA SER A 99 5.38 9.17 22.52
C SER A 99 6.86 9.00 22.83
N TRP A 100 7.62 10.09 22.73
CA TRP A 100 9.06 10.15 23.03
C TRP A 100 9.33 11.06 24.23
#